data_AF-A0A2V8E3J2-F1
#
_entry.id   AF-A0A2V8E3J2-F1
#
_cell.length_a   1.000
_cell.length_b   1.000
_cell.length_c   1.000
_cell.angle_alpha   90.00
_cell.angle_beta   90.00
_cell.angle_gamma   90.00
#
_symmetry.space_group_name_H-M   'P 1'
#
loop_
_entity.id
_entity.type
_entity.pdbx_description
1 polymer ?
#
loop_
_entity_poly.entity_id
_entity_poly.type
_entity_poly.pdbx_seq_one_letter_code
_entity_poly.pdbx_strand_id
1 'polypeptide(L)'
;MPGTLYAGTDTGVYRTTNTGGSWSRFGLGLPNAQVFQIELNSTLGLLGAATHGRGAWEILLTTAPHLTITKSHVGNFAQGQIGAAYTVTVSNAGAGPTSGMVTVTDALPSGLTLTGLSGTGWACTVGT
;
A
#
# COMPACT_ATOMS: atom_id res chain seq x y z
N MET A 1 2.81 -11.34 -14.84
CA MET A 1 3.96 -11.74 -14.02
C MET A 1 4.51 -13.06 -14.56
N PRO A 2 5.46 -13.05 -15.50
CA PRO A 2 6.04 -14.30 -15.96
C PRO A 2 6.78 -14.95 -14.79
N GLY A 3 6.36 -16.16 -14.40
CA GLY A 3 7.10 -16.99 -13.44
C GLY A 3 6.63 -17.02 -11.99
N THR A 4 5.49 -16.41 -11.65
CA THR A 4 4.87 -16.65 -10.32
C THR A 4 3.94 -17.85 -10.38
N LEU A 5 4.16 -18.84 -9.50
CA LEU A 5 3.27 -19.99 -9.32
C LEU A 5 2.92 -20.14 -7.84
N TYR A 6 1.75 -20.71 -7.58
CA TYR A 6 1.26 -21.05 -6.25
C TYR A 6 0.99 -22.56 -6.20
N ALA A 7 1.29 -23.18 -5.06
CA ALA A 7 1.04 -24.59 -4.82
C ALA A 7 0.42 -24.77 -3.43
N GLY A 8 -0.67 -25.53 -3.34
CA GLY A 8 -1.17 -26.06 -2.10
C GLY A 8 -0.40 -27.32 -1.72
N THR A 9 0.03 -27.43 -0.46
CA THR A 9 0.77 -28.59 0.07
C THR A 9 0.11 -29.07 1.37
N ASP A 10 0.67 -30.12 1.98
CA ASP A 10 0.22 -30.63 3.28
C ASP A 10 0.42 -29.65 4.44
N THR A 11 1.22 -28.58 4.24
CA THR A 11 1.62 -27.62 5.28
C THR A 11 1.27 -26.17 4.93
N GLY A 12 0.41 -25.96 3.93
CA GLY A 12 -0.12 -24.67 3.53
C GLY A 12 0.15 -24.32 2.07
N VAL A 13 0.08 -23.03 1.74
CA VAL A 13 0.36 -22.53 0.39
C VAL A 13 1.81 -22.11 0.27
N TYR A 14 2.46 -22.46 -0.84
CA TYR A 14 3.80 -22.03 -1.20
C TYR A 14 3.78 -21.24 -2.51
N ARG A 15 4.70 -20.28 -2.65
CA ARG A 15 4.86 -19.43 -3.84
C ARG A 15 6.30 -19.48 -4.33
N THR A 16 6.45 -19.53 -5.65
CA THR A 16 7.68 -19.25 -6.39
C THR A 16 7.50 -17.98 -7.21
N THR A 17 8.58 -17.23 -7.41
CA THR A 17 8.64 -16.08 -8.33
C THR A 17 9.66 -16.30 -9.46
N ASN A 18 10.24 -17.50 -9.55
CA ASN A 18 11.28 -17.88 -10.49
C ASN A 18 10.94 -19.21 -11.18
N THR A 19 9.71 -19.33 -11.68
CA THR A 19 9.25 -20.48 -12.50
C THR A 19 9.47 -21.84 -11.84
N GLY A 20 9.39 -21.92 -10.51
CA GLY A 20 9.55 -23.17 -9.76
C GLY A 20 10.97 -23.48 -9.29
N GLY A 21 11.95 -22.58 -9.54
CA GLY A 21 13.33 -22.78 -9.10
C GLY A 21 13.51 -22.75 -7.58
N SER A 22 12.77 -21.89 -6.87
CA SER A 22 12.72 -21.85 -5.41
C SER A 22 11.33 -21.51 -4.90
N TRP A 23 10.95 -22.13 -3.77
CA TRP A 23 9.64 -21.99 -3.15
C TRP A 23 9.76 -21.43 -1.74
N SER A 24 8.84 -20.56 -1.37
CA SER A 24 8.71 -20.00 -0.03
C SER A 24 7.27 -20.12 0.44
N ARG A 25 7.04 -20.32 1.74
CA ARG A 25 5.68 -20.37 2.28
C ARG A 25 5.00 -19.03 2.04
N PHE A 26 3.79 -19.06 1.49
CA PHE A 26 3.02 -17.88 1.12
C PHE A 26 1.95 -17.57 2.16
N GLY A 27 1.83 -16.30 2.52
CA GLY A 27 0.79 -15.79 3.40
C GLY A 27 1.10 -15.91 4.90
N LEU A 28 1.23 -14.76 5.56
CA LEU A 28 1.12 -14.67 7.01
C LEU A 28 -0.35 -14.86 7.39
N GLY A 29 -0.63 -15.76 8.34
CA GLY A 29 -1.99 -16.05 8.81
C GLY A 29 -2.69 -17.24 8.15
N LEU A 30 -2.21 -17.73 7.00
CA LEU A 30 -2.75 -18.98 6.44
C LEU A 30 -2.42 -20.18 7.35
N PRO A 31 -3.41 -21.06 7.61
CA PRO A 31 -3.21 -22.27 8.39
C PRO A 31 -2.02 -23.14 7.98
N ASN A 32 -1.32 -23.72 8.97
CA ASN A 32 -0.50 -24.90 8.73
C ASN A 32 -1.43 -26.12 8.65
N ALA A 33 -1.99 -26.36 7.47
CA ALA A 33 -2.89 -27.46 7.19
C ALA A 33 -2.80 -27.81 5.71
N GLN A 34 -3.19 -29.05 5.37
CA GLN A 34 -3.25 -29.51 4.00
C GLN A 34 -4.22 -28.64 3.19
N VAL A 35 -3.75 -28.19 2.02
CA VAL A 35 -4.53 -27.38 1.08
C VAL A 35 -5.02 -28.27 -0.05
N PHE A 36 -6.34 -28.46 -0.15
CA PHE A 36 -6.95 -29.29 -1.19
C PHE A 36 -7.15 -28.54 -2.50
N GLN A 37 -7.47 -27.25 -2.42
CA GLN A 37 -7.76 -26.42 -3.59
C GLN A 37 -7.26 -25.01 -3.36
N ILE A 38 -6.68 -24.44 -4.42
CA ILE A 38 -6.37 -23.02 -4.50
C ILE A 38 -7.08 -22.43 -5.71
N GLU A 39 -7.59 -21.22 -5.55
CA GLU A 39 -8.19 -20.45 -6.63
C GLU A 39 -7.56 -19.07 -6.69
N LEU A 40 -7.10 -18.69 -7.88
CA LEU A 40 -6.45 -17.41 -8.12
C LEU A 40 -7.44 -16.45 -8.78
N ASN A 41 -7.79 -15.37 -8.08
CA ASN A 41 -8.50 -14.25 -8.68
C ASN A 41 -7.52 -13.12 -8.97
N SER A 42 -6.99 -13.08 -10.20
CA SER A 42 -6.04 -12.05 -10.61
C SER A 42 -6.67 -10.66 -10.74
N THR A 43 -7.98 -10.56 -10.90
CA THR A 43 -8.71 -9.28 -10.99
C THR A 43 -8.76 -8.59 -9.63
N LEU A 44 -9.04 -9.35 -8.58
CA LEU A 44 -9.11 -8.84 -7.20
C LEU A 44 -7.77 -8.92 -6.47
N GLY A 45 -6.78 -9.61 -7.04
CA GLY A 45 -5.50 -9.83 -6.38
C GLY A 45 -5.62 -10.74 -5.16
N LEU A 46 -6.50 -11.74 -5.22
CA LEU A 46 -6.78 -12.68 -4.12
C LEU A 46 -6.39 -14.11 -4.48
N LEU A 47 -5.95 -14.86 -3.48
CA LEU A 47 -5.83 -16.31 -3.50
C LEU A 47 -6.80 -16.91 -2.48
N GLY A 48 -7.76 -17.68 -2.95
CA GLY A 48 -8.57 -18.56 -2.13
C GLY A 48 -7.82 -19.87 -1.85
N ALA A 49 -7.89 -20.39 -0.63
CA ALA A 49 -7.31 -21.67 -0.23
C ALA A 49 -8.30 -22.46 0.64
N ALA A 50 -8.71 -23.64 0.17
CA ALA A 50 -9.52 -24.59 0.93
C ALA A 50 -8.61 -25.56 1.68
N THR A 51 -8.79 -25.65 3.01
CA THR A 51 -7.90 -26.43 3.89
C THR A 51 -8.64 -27.60 4.56
N HIS A 52 -7.91 -28.68 4.85
CA HIS A 52 -8.44 -29.79 5.64
C HIS A 52 -8.73 -29.35 7.08
N GLY A 53 -10.00 -29.41 7.49
CA GLY A 53 -10.43 -29.19 8.88
C GLY A 53 -10.38 -27.73 9.38
N ARG A 54 -9.96 -26.76 8.55
CA ARG A 54 -9.88 -25.34 8.94
C ARG A 54 -10.63 -24.38 8.02
N GLY A 55 -11.46 -24.89 7.12
CA GLY A 55 -12.32 -24.10 6.24
C GLY A 55 -11.60 -23.50 5.03
N ALA A 56 -12.25 -22.54 4.39
CA ALA A 56 -11.71 -21.78 3.26
C ALA A 56 -11.20 -20.41 3.73
N TRP A 57 -10.07 -19.98 3.15
CA TRP A 57 -9.37 -18.75 3.48
C TRP A 57 -9.11 -17.93 2.22
N GLU A 58 -9.10 -16.62 2.34
CA GLU A 58 -8.66 -15.71 1.28
C GLU A 58 -7.45 -14.91 1.76
N ILE A 59 -6.52 -14.64 0.85
CA ILE A 59 -5.38 -13.77 1.12
C ILE A 59 -5.02 -12.94 -0.11
N LEU A 60 -4.60 -11.68 0.12
CA LEU A 60 -4.10 -10.82 -0.94
C LEU A 60 -2.75 -11.33 -1.49
N LEU A 61 -2.61 -11.34 -2.81
CA LEU A 61 -1.41 -11.77 -3.53
C LEU A 61 -0.23 -10.82 -3.34
N THR A 62 -0.56 -9.55 -3.13
CA THR A 62 0.37 -8.48 -2.84
C THR A 62 -0.12 -7.74 -1.61
N THR A 63 0.82 -7.34 -0.76
CA THR A 63 0.55 -6.27 0.18
C THR A 63 0.40 -4.99 -0.63
N ALA A 64 -0.73 -4.30 -0.51
CA ALA A 64 -0.95 -3.03 -1.21
C ALA A 64 -0.35 -1.87 -0.40
N PRO A 65 0.21 -0.83 -1.04
CA PRO A 65 0.46 0.43 -0.37
C PRO A 65 -0.87 1.04 0.06
N HIS A 66 -0.89 1.70 1.21
CA HIS A 66 -2.03 2.48 1.68
C HIS A 66 -1.50 3.86 2.04
N LEU A 67 -1.62 4.79 1.10
CA LEU A 67 -1.15 6.15 1.30
C LEU A 67 -2.16 6.95 2.12
N THR A 68 -1.66 7.60 3.16
CA THR A 68 -2.43 8.49 4.03
C THR A 68 -1.82 9.88 3.97
N ILE A 69 -2.67 10.90 3.87
CA ILE A 69 -2.28 12.30 3.85
C ILE A 69 -2.93 13.01 5.02
N THR A 70 -2.13 13.74 5.80
CA THR A 70 -2.61 14.63 6.85
C THR A 70 -2.11 16.05 6.63
N LYS A 71 -2.93 17.03 6.98
CA LYS A 71 -2.60 18.46 6.91
C LYS A 71 -2.86 19.09 8.28
N SER A 72 -1.87 19.77 8.83
CA SER A 72 -1.94 20.34 10.18
C SER A 72 -1.22 21.68 10.27
N HIS A 73 -1.61 22.50 11.24
CA HIS A 73 -1.01 23.80 11.51
C HIS A 73 -1.14 24.11 13.01
N VAL A 74 -0.37 25.09 13.49
CA VAL A 74 -0.42 25.56 14.87
C VAL A 74 -1.00 26.97 14.90
N GLY A 75 -2.01 27.18 15.76
CA GLY A 75 -2.73 28.44 15.87
C GLY A 75 -3.73 28.65 14.74
N ASN A 76 -4.40 29.81 14.73
CA ASN A 76 -5.34 30.18 13.67
C ASN A 76 -4.63 31.02 12.62
N PHE A 77 -5.03 30.87 11.36
CA PHE A 77 -4.65 31.81 10.31
C PHE A 77 -5.52 33.06 10.38
N ALA A 78 -4.88 34.23 10.40
CA ALA A 78 -5.55 35.52 10.37
C ALA A 78 -5.39 36.20 9.01
N GLN A 79 -6.39 36.99 8.60
CA GLN A 79 -6.31 37.75 7.36
C GLN A 79 -5.16 38.77 7.42
N GLY A 80 -4.34 38.82 6.36
CA GLY A 80 -3.16 39.68 6.31
C GLY A 80 -1.93 39.16 7.07
N GLN A 81 -2.03 37.98 7.70
CA GLN A 81 -0.88 37.33 8.33
C GLN A 81 0.15 36.89 7.29
N ILE A 82 1.42 37.20 7.54
CA ILE A 82 2.55 36.78 6.70
C ILE A 82 3.35 35.72 7.44
N GLY A 83 3.78 34.68 6.74
CA GLY A 83 4.63 33.63 7.30
C GLY A 83 3.90 32.56 8.11
N ALA A 84 2.58 32.46 7.99
CA ALA A 84 1.85 31.30 8.53
C ALA A 84 2.33 30.01 7.83
N ALA A 85 2.53 28.94 8.62
CA ALA A 85 3.03 27.66 8.13
C ALA A 85 2.06 26.53 8.47
N TYR A 86 1.99 25.55 7.57
CA TYR A 86 1.31 24.28 7.79
C TYR A 86 2.18 23.13 7.29
N THR A 87 1.92 21.94 7.80
CA THR A 87 2.62 20.72 7.43
C THR A 87 1.65 19.78 6.74
N VAL A 88 2.08 19.26 5.58
CA VAL A 88 1.45 18.12 4.92
C VAL A 88 2.34 16.91 5.14
N THR A 89 1.78 15.84 5.71
CA THR A 89 2.50 14.59 5.92
C THR A 89 1.87 13.53 5.03
N VAL A 90 2.70 12.93 4.18
CA VAL A 90 2.35 11.77 3.37
C VAL A 90 3.02 10.56 3.98
N SER A 91 2.26 9.50 4.24
CA SER A 91 2.78 8.25 4.78
C SER A 91 2.20 7.06 4.05
N ASN A 92 2.90 5.93 4.06
CA ASN A 92 2.36 4.66 3.64
C ASN A 92 2.09 3.80 4.87
N ALA A 93 0.82 3.68 5.24
CA ALA A 93 0.35 2.82 6.32
C ALA A 93 0.08 1.36 5.85
N GLY A 94 0.31 1.07 4.57
CA GLY A 94 0.14 -0.25 3.99
C GLY A 94 1.39 -1.10 4.14
N ALA A 95 1.22 -2.42 4.08
CA ALA A 95 2.33 -3.36 4.12
C ALA A 95 3.09 -3.45 2.78
N GLY A 96 2.51 -2.92 1.69
CA GLY A 96 3.14 -2.89 0.38
C GLY A 96 4.00 -1.65 0.18
N PRO A 97 5.13 -1.73 -0.53
CA PRO A 97 5.91 -0.56 -0.88
C PRO A 97 5.11 0.34 -1.84
N THR A 98 5.35 1.65 -1.77
CA THR A 98 4.92 2.57 -2.81
C THR A 98 5.97 2.56 -3.91
N SER A 99 5.56 2.33 -5.16
CA SER A 99 6.47 2.30 -6.31
C SER A 99 6.02 3.31 -7.36
N GLY A 100 6.98 4.05 -7.92
CA GLY A 100 6.70 5.12 -8.87
C GLY A 100 6.61 6.50 -8.23
N MET A 101 6.30 7.50 -9.03
CA MET A 101 6.19 8.89 -8.58
C MET A 101 4.87 9.11 -7.84
N VAL A 102 4.94 9.68 -6.63
CA VAL A 102 3.77 10.13 -5.88
C VAL A 102 3.65 11.65 -6.04
N THR A 103 2.46 12.12 -6.40
CA THR A 103 2.16 13.55 -6.54
C THR A 103 1.06 13.94 -5.57
N VAL A 104 1.28 15.02 -4.82
CA VAL A 104 0.27 15.62 -3.95
C VAL A 104 -0.02 17.04 -4.44
N THR A 105 -1.31 17.33 -4.63
CA THR A 105 -1.80 18.65 -4.98
C THR A 105 -2.66 19.16 -3.83
N ASP A 106 -2.34 20.36 -3.34
CA ASP A 106 -3.05 21.02 -2.25
C ASP A 106 -3.65 22.33 -2.76
N ALA A 107 -4.98 22.38 -2.88
CA ALA A 107 -5.70 23.58 -3.28
C ALA A 107 -5.95 24.45 -2.04
N LEU A 108 -5.34 25.63 -2.00
CA LEU A 108 -5.58 26.56 -0.92
C LEU A 108 -6.98 27.18 -1.00
N PRO A 109 -7.66 27.40 0.15
CA PRO A 109 -8.84 28.23 0.22
C PRO A 109 -8.63 29.63 -0.40
N SER A 110 -9.71 30.23 -0.89
CA SER A 110 -9.67 31.60 -1.42
C SER A 110 -9.15 32.59 -0.37
N GLY A 111 -8.34 33.56 -0.82
CA GLY A 111 -7.74 34.57 0.04
C GLY A 111 -6.44 34.15 0.73
N LEU A 112 -5.97 32.91 0.53
CA LEU A 112 -4.64 32.47 0.92
C LEU A 112 -3.71 32.38 -0.29
N THR A 113 -2.45 32.74 -0.09
CA THR A 113 -1.41 32.65 -1.12
C THR A 113 -0.25 31.86 -0.55
N LEU A 114 0.12 30.76 -1.23
CA LEU A 114 1.29 29.98 -0.84
C LEU A 114 2.56 30.72 -1.28
N THR A 115 3.39 31.12 -0.33
CA THR A 115 4.63 31.85 -0.64
C THR A 115 5.85 30.94 -0.78
N GLY A 116 5.75 29.68 -0.37
CA GLY A 116 6.81 28.69 -0.50
C GLY A 116 6.41 27.33 0.07
N LEU A 117 7.10 26.28 -0.36
CA LEU A 117 6.96 24.93 0.17
C LEU A 117 8.30 24.19 0.07
N SER A 118 8.52 23.25 0.97
CA SER A 118 9.70 22.37 0.95
C SER A 118 9.36 21.03 1.62
N GLY A 119 10.07 19.98 1.24
CA GLY A 119 9.90 18.64 1.80
C GLY A 119 11.04 17.72 1.42
N THR A 120 11.55 16.94 2.37
CA THR A 120 12.63 15.98 2.12
C THR A 120 12.17 14.90 1.14
N GLY A 121 12.89 14.71 0.03
CA GLY A 121 12.54 13.74 -0.99
C GLY A 121 11.38 14.15 -1.91
N TRP A 122 10.89 15.39 -1.79
CA TRP A 122 9.83 15.92 -2.63
C TRP A 122 10.36 17.02 -3.55
N ALA A 123 10.01 16.93 -4.84
CA ALA A 123 10.11 18.08 -5.74
C ALA A 123 8.90 18.98 -5.47
N CYS A 124 9.15 20.15 -4.92
CA CYS A 124 8.14 21.07 -4.42
C CYS A 124 7.94 22.23 -5.40
N THR A 125 6.74 22.36 -5.98
CA THR A 125 6.38 23.45 -6.89
C THR A 125 5.20 24.25 -6.35
N VAL A 126 5.29 25.59 -6.39
CA VAL A 126 4.15 26.47 -6.10
C VAL A 126 3.29 26.51 -7.35
N GLY A 127 2.05 26.02 -7.26
CA GLY A 127 1.06 26.23 -8.31
C GLY A 127 0.62 27.69 -8.32
N THR A 128 0.64 28.32 -9.49
CA THR A 128 0.15 29.69 -9.72
C THR A 128 -1.36 29.76 -9.73
#